data_AF-A0A7W0NLQ0-F1
#
_entry.id   AF-A0A7W0NLQ0-F1
#
_cell.length_a   1.000
_cell.length_b   1.000
_cell.length_c   1.000
_cell.angle_alpha   90.00
_cell.angle_beta   90.00
_cell.angle_gamma   90.00
#
_symmetry.space_group_name_H-M   'P 1'
#
loop_
_entity.id
_entity.type
_entity.pdbx_description
1 polymer ?
#
loop_
_entity_poly.entity_id
_entity_poly.type
_entity_poly.pdbx_seq_one_letter_code
_entity_poly.pdbx_strand_id
1 'polypeptide(L)'
;MEALLAFGAALLALRLSGLLARRWRERRTLHLAVWSAGLAAYALGAAALAWGAAAGWNEGAFRAYYLFGGLLTAPLLGAGSLLGAGRRLAWPVVLVYAGLAVGVAV
;
A
#
# COMPACT_ATOMS: atom_id res chain seq x y z
N MET A 1 -3.37 15.43 -17.35
CA MET A 1 -2.28 14.45 -17.55
C MET A 1 -1.99 13.68 -16.27
N GLU A 2 -1.73 14.37 -15.16
CA GLU A 2 -1.40 13.75 -13.87
C GLU A 2 -2.47 12.75 -13.36
N ALA A 3 -3.75 13.11 -13.44
CA ALA A 3 -4.84 12.22 -13.02
C ALA A 3 -4.85 10.87 -13.79
N LEU A 4 -4.58 10.90 -15.10
CA LEU A 4 -4.54 9.70 -15.94
C LEU A 4 -3.33 8.82 -15.59
N LEU A 5 -2.18 9.43 -15.32
CA LEU A 5 -0.97 8.71 -14.90
C LEU A 5 -1.16 8.08 -13.53
N ALA A 6 -1.71 8.83 -12.57
CA ALA A 6 -2.02 8.33 -11.23
C ALA A 6 -3.04 7.19 -11.27
N PHE A 7 -4.09 7.32 -12.09
CA PHE A 7 -5.07 6.25 -12.29
C PHE A 7 -4.46 5.01 -12.94
N GLY A 8 -3.64 5.17 -13.97
CA GLY A 8 -2.91 4.06 -14.61
C GLY A 8 -1.98 3.35 -13.63
N ALA A 9 -1.26 4.11 -12.79
CA ALA A 9 -0.42 3.56 -11.73
C ALA A 9 -1.24 2.80 -10.68
N ALA A 10 -2.41 3.30 -10.29
CA ALA A 10 -3.32 2.64 -9.36
C ALA A 10 -3.78 1.28 -9.90
N LEU A 11 -4.24 1.23 -11.15
CA LEU A 11 -4.68 -0.02 -11.79
C LEU A 11 -3.55 -1.04 -11.93
N LEU A 12 -2.35 -0.58 -12.34
CA LEU A 12 -1.18 -1.44 -12.45
C LEU A 12 -0.79 -2.03 -11.09
N ALA A 13 -0.69 -1.19 -10.06
CA ALA A 13 -0.34 -1.63 -8.71
C ALA A 13 -1.40 -2.57 -8.12
N LEU A 14 -2.69 -2.31 -8.36
CA LEU A 14 -3.78 -3.19 -7.94
C LEU A 14 -3.68 -4.56 -8.61
N ARG A 15 -3.38 -4.60 -9.92
CA ARG A 15 -3.16 -5.85 -10.65
C ARG A 15 -1.97 -6.63 -10.08
N LEU A 16 -0.84 -5.96 -9.84
CA LEU A 16 0.34 -6.58 -9.25
C LEU A 16 0.07 -7.10 -7.83
N SER A 17 -0.65 -6.32 -7.01
CA SER A 17 -1.09 -6.74 -5.68
C SER A 17 -1.91 -8.02 -5.75
N GLY A 18 -2.88 -8.12 -6.68
CA GLY A 18 -3.69 -9.32 -6.89
C GLY A 18 -2.88 -10.54 -7.34
N LEU A 19 -1.88 -10.35 -8.19
CA LEU A 19 -0.96 -11.42 -8.59
C LEU A 19 -0.12 -11.94 -7.41
N LEU A 20 0.37 -11.03 -6.55
CA LEU A 20 1.08 -11.42 -5.33
C LEU A 20 0.17 -12.11 -4.33
N ALA A 21 -1.07 -11.64 -4.14
CA ALA A 21 -2.06 -12.28 -3.29
C ALA A 21 -2.36 -13.71 -3.75
N ARG A 22 -2.46 -13.95 -5.06
CA ARG A 22 -2.61 -15.30 -5.63
C ARG A 22 -1.40 -16.19 -5.30
N ARG A 23 -0.19 -15.70 -5.54
CA ARG A 23 1.04 -16.45 -5.20
C ARG A 23 1.16 -16.71 -3.71
N TRP A 24 0.73 -15.78 -2.87
CA TRP A 24 0.67 -15.99 -1.42
C TRP A 24 -0.32 -17.10 -1.06
N ARG A 25 -1.48 -17.19 -1.71
CA ARG A 25 -2.42 -18.30 -1.45
C ARG A 25 -1.83 -19.67 -1.78
N GLU A 26 -1.01 -19.75 -2.82
CA GLU A 26 -0.33 -20.97 -3.27
C GLU A 26 0.87 -21.35 -2.38
N ARG A 27 1.71 -20.39 -1.97
CA ARG A 27 2.96 -20.65 -1.24
C ARG A 27 2.92 -20.35 0.25
N ARG A 28 1.90 -19.63 0.72
CA ARG A 28 1.67 -19.19 2.11
C ARG A 28 2.86 -18.48 2.78
N THR A 29 3.72 -17.81 2.01
CA THR A 29 4.86 -17.07 2.56
C THR A 29 4.48 -15.64 2.98
N LEU A 30 4.83 -15.25 4.20
CA LEU A 30 4.42 -13.96 4.78
C LEU A 30 4.89 -12.75 3.96
N HIS A 31 6.12 -12.78 3.43
CA HIS A 31 6.65 -11.67 2.63
C HIS A 31 5.79 -11.33 1.40
N LEU A 32 5.17 -12.33 0.76
CA LEU A 32 4.26 -12.10 -0.38
C LEU A 32 2.96 -11.41 0.06
N ALA A 33 2.44 -11.74 1.23
CA ALA A 33 1.26 -11.08 1.78
C ALA A 33 1.55 -9.61 2.09
N VAL A 34 2.70 -9.32 2.72
CA VAL A 34 3.08 -7.94 3.07
C VAL A 34 3.37 -7.10 1.83
N TRP A 35 4.05 -7.66 0.82
CA TRP A 35 4.22 -6.97 -0.46
C TRP A 35 2.89 -6.74 -1.19
N SER A 36 1.97 -7.70 -1.15
CA SER A 36 0.61 -7.52 -1.69
C SER A 36 -0.12 -6.37 -1.00
N ALA A 37 -0.06 -6.30 0.33
CA ALA A 37 -0.64 -5.20 1.11
C ALA A 37 0.02 -3.85 0.79
N GLY A 38 1.35 -3.79 0.65
CA GLY A 38 2.05 -2.57 0.27
C GLY A 38 1.66 -2.05 -1.13
N LEU A 39 1.51 -2.95 -2.10
CA LEU A 39 1.01 -2.59 -3.44
C LEU A 39 -0.45 -2.17 -3.44
N ALA A 40 -1.28 -2.77 -2.57
CA ALA A 40 -2.68 -2.36 -2.41
C ALA A 40 -2.77 -0.95 -1.79
N ALA A 41 -1.94 -0.65 -0.78
CA ALA A 41 -1.83 0.69 -0.22
C ALA A 41 -1.39 1.69 -1.29
N TYR A 42 -0.37 1.37 -2.09
CA TYR A 42 0.04 2.25 -3.18
C TYR A 42 -1.09 2.49 -4.19
N ALA A 43 -1.84 1.45 -4.56
CA ALA A 43 -2.97 1.58 -5.45
C ALA A 43 -4.05 2.54 -4.90
N LEU A 44 -4.36 2.45 -3.60
CA LEU A 44 -5.30 3.35 -2.93
C LEU A 44 -4.77 4.79 -2.85
N GLY A 45 -3.49 4.98 -2.55
CA GLY A 45 -2.86 6.31 -2.55
C GLY A 45 -2.86 6.94 -3.94
N ALA A 46 -2.53 6.17 -4.98
CA ALA A 46 -2.56 6.63 -6.37
C ALA A 46 -4.00 6.91 -6.85
N ALA A 47 -4.99 6.13 -6.41
CA ALA A 47 -6.40 6.39 -6.69
C ALA A 47 -6.88 7.69 -6.02
N ALA A 48 -6.48 7.94 -4.78
CA ALA A 48 -6.76 9.19 -4.08
C ALA A 48 -6.11 10.40 -4.76
N LEU A 49 -4.87 10.26 -5.24
CA LEU A 49 -4.19 11.28 -6.04
C LEU A 49 -4.92 11.54 -7.35
N ALA A 50 -5.33 10.49 -8.07
CA ALA A 50 -6.09 10.62 -9.31
C ALA A 50 -7.43 11.34 -9.06
N TRP A 51 -8.11 11.01 -7.97
CA TRP A 51 -9.34 11.67 -7.55
C TRP A 51 -9.11 13.15 -7.23
N GLY A 52 -8.12 13.47 -6.40
CA GLY A 52 -7.78 14.85 -6.04
C GLY A 52 -7.42 15.70 -7.26
N ALA A 53 -6.71 15.12 -8.23
CA ALA A 53 -6.35 15.78 -9.47
C ALA A 53 -7.51 15.93 -10.47
N ALA A 54 -8.53 15.06 -10.43
CA ALA A 54 -9.65 15.08 -11.37
C ALA A 54 -10.89 15.81 -10.85
N ALA A 55 -11.25 15.60 -9.58
CA ALA A 55 -12.49 16.09 -8.96
C ALA A 55 -12.23 17.15 -7.87
N GLY A 56 -10.97 17.53 -7.64
CA GLY A 56 -10.55 18.43 -6.57
C GLY A 56 -10.31 17.71 -5.25
N TRP A 57 -9.50 18.33 -4.39
CA TRP A 57 -9.15 17.80 -3.09
C TRP A 57 -10.27 18.02 -2.07
N ASN A 58 -10.53 17.00 -1.27
CA ASN A 58 -11.33 17.06 -0.06
C ASN A 58 -10.59 16.35 1.06
N GLU A 59 -11.06 16.55 2.30
CA GLU A 59 -10.45 16.00 3.51
C GLU A 59 -10.24 14.47 3.41
N GLY A 60 -11.24 13.73 2.91
CA GLY A 60 -11.16 12.28 2.77
C GLY A 60 -10.10 11.83 1.76
N ALA A 61 -10.05 12.46 0.58
CA ALA A 61 -9.05 12.16 -0.45
C ALA A 61 -7.63 12.50 0.03
N PHE A 62 -7.46 13.60 0.75
CA PHE A 62 -6.17 14.00 1.30
C PHE A 62 -5.68 13.03 2.38
N ARG A 63 -6.56 12.65 3.33
CA ARG A 63 -6.26 11.64 4.35
C ARG A 63 -5.91 10.28 3.73
N ALA A 64 -6.68 9.84 2.75
CA ALA A 64 -6.42 8.57 2.06
C ALA A 64 -5.07 8.61 1.33
N TYR A 65 -4.76 9.70 0.62
CA TYR A 65 -3.47 9.88 -0.04
C TYR A 65 -2.30 9.80 0.95
N TYR A 66 -2.39 10.50 2.08
CA TYR A 66 -1.35 10.49 3.10
C TYR A 66 -1.22 9.13 3.78
N LEU A 67 -2.31 8.53 4.22
CA LEU A 67 -2.31 7.24 4.90
C LEU A 67 -1.75 6.14 3.99
N PHE A 68 -2.35 5.97 2.81
CA PHE A 68 -2.01 4.85 1.94
C PHE A 68 -0.72 5.09 1.17
N GLY A 69 -0.56 6.28 0.60
CA GLY A 69 0.61 6.66 -0.19
C GLY A 69 1.84 6.97 0.68
N GLY A 70 1.66 7.84 1.68
CA GLY A 70 2.76 8.34 2.50
C GLY A 70 3.17 7.41 3.64
N LEU A 71 2.20 6.92 4.43
CA LEU A 71 2.52 6.16 5.64
C LEU A 71 2.61 4.65 5.37
N LEU A 72 1.67 4.03 4.67
CA LEU A 72 1.60 2.56 4.62
C LEU A 72 2.46 1.93 3.52
N THR A 73 2.57 2.54 2.34
CA THR A 73 3.22 1.92 1.18
C THR A 73 4.68 1.53 1.45
N ALA A 74 5.53 2.49 1.79
CA ALA A 74 6.97 2.24 1.91
C ALA A 74 7.31 1.27 3.07
N PRO A 75 6.72 1.40 4.27
CA PRO A 75 6.96 0.48 5.38
C PRO A 75 6.50 -0.95 5.10
N LEU A 76 5.34 -1.14 4.46
CA LEU A 76 4.87 -2.48 4.08
C LEU A 76 5.80 -3.12 3.04
N LEU A 77 6.21 -2.37 2.00
CA LEU A 77 7.14 -2.89 1.01
C LEU A 77 8.51 -3.24 1.62
N GLY A 78 9.04 -2.37 2.49
CA GLY A 78 10.27 -2.60 3.23
C GLY A 78 10.20 -3.82 4.16
N ALA A 79 9.10 -3.97 4.90
CA ALA A 79 8.90 -5.13 5.76
C ALA A 79 8.75 -6.43 4.97
N GLY A 80 8.07 -6.41 3.82
CA GLY A 80 8.04 -7.56 2.93
C GLY A 80 9.45 -7.99 2.50
N SER A 81 10.33 -7.03 2.20
CA SER A 81 11.73 -7.32 1.84
C SER A 81 12.52 -7.89 3.01
N LEU A 82 12.34 -7.36 4.23
CA LEU A 82 12.98 -7.88 5.44
C LEU A 82 12.50 -9.30 5.76
N LEU A 83 11.20 -9.57 5.62
CA LEU A 83 10.63 -10.90 5.78
C LEU A 83 11.13 -11.88 4.72
N GLY A 84 11.31 -11.41 3.47
CA GLY A 84 11.93 -12.18 2.39
C GLY A 84 13.39 -12.53 2.68
N ALA A 85 14.12 -11.64 3.35
CA ALA A 85 15.48 -11.86 3.85
C ALA A 85 15.56 -12.69 5.14
N GLY A 86 14.45 -13.28 5.59
CA GLY A 86 14.38 -14.11 6.80
C GLY A 86 14.32 -13.35 8.12
N ARG A 87 14.24 -12.01 8.10
CA ARG A 87 14.17 -11.17 9.32
C ARG A 87 12.75 -11.08 9.85
N ARG A 88 12.30 -12.15 10.52
CA ARG A 88 10.93 -12.29 11.06
C ARG A 88 10.52 -11.22 12.09
N LEU A 89 11.49 -10.58 12.76
CA LEU A 89 11.23 -9.50 13.72
C LEU A 89 10.63 -8.24 13.06
N ALA A 90 10.74 -8.10 11.73
CA ALA A 90 10.11 -7.00 11.00
C ALA A 90 8.57 -7.04 11.06
N TRP A 91 7.97 -8.22 11.25
CA TRP A 91 6.52 -8.37 11.26
C TRP A 91 5.81 -7.62 12.40
N PRO A 92 6.14 -7.85 13.69
CA PRO A 92 5.50 -7.12 14.79
C PRO A 92 5.73 -5.61 14.71
N VAL A 93 6.93 -5.18 14.28
CA VAL A 93 7.24 -3.75 14.09
C VAL A 93 6.32 -3.12 13.04
N VAL A 94 6.12 -3.80 11.90
CA VAL A 94 5.23 -3.27 10.85
C VAL A 94 3.78 -3.25 11.29
N LEU A 95 3.32 -4.21 12.09
CA LEU A 95 1.96 -4.21 12.62
C LEU A 95 1.71 -3.05 13.56
N VAL A 96 2.65 -2.78 14.48
CA VAL A 96 2.55 -1.62 15.39
C VAL A 96 2.56 -0.32 14.59
N TYR A 97 3.48 -0.19 13.62
CA TYR A 97 3.54 0.98 12.77
C TYR A 97 2.26 1.16 11.94
N ALA A 98 1.74 0.10 11.32
CA ALA A 98 0.51 0.17 10.53
C ALA A 98 -0.69 0.55 11.40
N GLY A 99 -0.79 0.01 12.62
CA GLY A 99 -1.81 0.40 13.59
C GLY A 99 -1.72 1.88 13.96
N LEU A 100 -0.52 2.39 14.26
CA LEU A 100 -0.30 3.80 14.54
C LEU A 100 -0.63 4.69 13.33
N ALA A 101 -0.18 4.32 12.14
CA ALA A 101 -0.44 5.06 10.91
C ALA A 101 -1.94 5.18 10.63
N VAL A 102 -2.68 4.07 10.79
CA VAL A 102 -4.14 4.08 10.65
C VAL A 102 -4.79 4.94 11.75
N GLY A 103 -4.33 4.83 12.99
CA GLY A 103 -4.85 5.61 14.11
C GLY A 103 -4.63 7.13 13.99
N VAL A 104 -3.55 7.57 13.34
CA VAL A 104 -3.29 9.00 13.08
C VAL A 104 -4.17 9.56 11.96
N ALA A 105 -4.64 8.71 11.04
CA ALA A 105 -5.40 9.12 9.86
C ALA A 105 -6.93 9.16 10.06
N VAL A 106 -7.44 8.57 11.15
CA VAL A 106 -8.86 8.58 11.55
C VAL A 106 -9.11 9.74 12.49
#